data_AF-A0A2G5TCK6-F1
#
_entry.id   AF-A0A2G5TCK6-F1
#
_cell.length_a   1.000
_cell.length_b   1.000
_cell.length_c   1.000
_cell.angle_alpha   90.00
_cell.angle_beta   90.00
_cell.angle_gamma   90.00
#
_symmetry.space_group_name_H-M   'P 1'
#
loop_
_entity.id
_entity.type
_entity.pdbx_description
1 polymer ?
#
loop_
_entity_poly.entity_id
_entity_poly.type
_entity_poly.pdbx_seq_one_letter_code
_entity_poly.pdbx_strand_id
1 'polypeptide(L)'
;MPKTTTPKSYVDRSLNNVISVSNYYGLNKEQRAILELQIMLEEERETIMKLLIAYAITFVPLAICLLCCMWSYLTAFTRNLRDHVGSPLFPLIISSYRTIRYHYIGLFAFGITGIGMSIGKQNFFGVYLLRVFAILAYVLTVYVAMYQIVISIISIHRFVNSRQSPELRGELTRKNVFFLVIFMILVVIFKDVGIVAWMVVLLVDNDFGMEEIYTVTTYYSMVYITHQILLFIATIFQFCISEAPKSHSEYCVVTHTKYIGLVKMILGAICFACYLLKYETVIASTLFFGVDIFLVPVVIQITEIRAKPNVIIPTEIRKVPMKV
;
A
#
# COMPACT_ATOMS: atom_id res chain seq x y z
N MET A 1 -58.72 5.71 -51.93
CA MET A 1 -59.21 5.29 -50.59
C MET A 1 -59.42 3.78 -50.62
N PRO A 2 -59.15 2.98 -49.57
CA PRO A 2 -58.81 3.26 -48.16
C PRO A 2 -57.34 2.87 -47.79
N LYS A 3 -56.60 3.64 -46.97
CA LYS A 3 -56.47 3.60 -45.50
C LYS A 3 -56.11 2.21 -44.92
N THR A 4 -54.82 1.94 -44.81
CA THR A 4 -54.23 0.95 -43.89
C THR A 4 -53.47 1.64 -42.77
N THR A 5 -53.70 1.09 -41.58
CA THR A 5 -53.31 1.47 -40.23
C THR A 5 -51.85 1.20 -39.90
N THR A 6 -51.23 2.10 -39.14
CA THR A 6 -50.21 1.72 -38.13
C THR A 6 -50.34 2.62 -36.91
N PRO A 7 -50.72 2.09 -35.73
CA PRO A 7 -50.48 2.78 -34.48
C PRO A 7 -49.05 2.48 -34.00
N LYS A 8 -48.35 3.52 -33.55
CA LYS A 8 -47.17 3.39 -32.70
C LYS A 8 -47.60 2.74 -31.38
N SER A 9 -46.84 1.75 -30.94
CA SER A 9 -46.85 1.28 -29.55
C SER A 9 -45.40 1.24 -29.06
N TYR A 10 -45.06 2.27 -28.29
CA TYR A 10 -43.90 2.32 -27.41
C TYR A 10 -44.34 1.58 -26.13
N VAL A 11 -43.73 0.43 -25.83
CA VAL A 11 -43.69 -0.09 -24.46
C VAL A 11 -42.27 -0.58 -24.19
N ASP A 12 -41.53 0.33 -23.59
CA ASP A 12 -40.36 0.12 -22.78
C ASP A 12 -40.74 -0.75 -21.56
N ARG A 13 -39.99 -1.83 -21.28
CA ARG A 13 -39.91 -2.44 -19.94
C ARG A 13 -38.83 -3.52 -19.84
N SER A 14 -37.71 -3.12 -19.22
CA SER A 14 -36.95 -3.90 -18.24
C SER A 14 -36.85 -5.41 -18.48
N LEU A 15 -35.74 -5.86 -19.04
CA LEU A 15 -35.30 -7.26 -18.98
C LEU A 15 -34.74 -7.59 -17.58
N ASN A 16 -35.45 -7.21 -16.52
CA ASN A 16 -35.24 -7.71 -15.16
C ASN A 16 -36.18 -8.89 -14.93
N ASN A 17 -36.06 -9.92 -15.77
CA ASN A 17 -36.63 -11.22 -15.43
C ASN A 17 -35.51 -12.04 -14.82
N VAL A 18 -35.47 -12.01 -13.49
CA VAL A 18 -34.93 -13.07 -12.65
C VAL A 18 -35.49 -14.38 -13.19
N ILE A 19 -34.68 -15.12 -13.94
CA ILE A 19 -35.01 -16.47 -14.34
C ILE A 19 -34.95 -17.28 -13.06
N SER A 20 -36.13 -17.59 -12.52
CA SER A 20 -36.27 -18.52 -11.41
C SER A 20 -35.61 -19.84 -11.77
N VAL A 21 -34.88 -20.39 -10.80
CA VAL A 21 -34.08 -21.64 -10.81
C VAL A 21 -34.90 -22.90 -11.19
N SER A 22 -36.15 -22.77 -11.66
CA SER A 22 -37.10 -23.85 -11.88
C SER A 22 -37.16 -24.40 -13.32
N ASN A 23 -36.43 -23.87 -14.30
CA ASN A 23 -36.58 -24.26 -15.72
C ASN A 23 -35.39 -25.00 -16.35
N TYR A 24 -34.65 -25.80 -15.57
CA TYR A 24 -33.54 -26.61 -16.10
C TYR A 24 -33.98 -27.82 -16.95
N TYR A 25 -35.24 -28.24 -16.86
CA TYR A 25 -35.73 -29.52 -17.41
C TYR A 25 -36.12 -29.50 -18.90
N GLY A 26 -35.97 -28.37 -19.61
CA GLY A 26 -36.39 -28.25 -21.03
C GLY A 26 -35.32 -27.75 -22.01
N LEU A 27 -34.12 -27.39 -21.54
CA LEU A 27 -33.04 -26.83 -22.38
C LEU A 27 -32.14 -27.93 -22.94
N ASN A 28 -31.74 -27.81 -24.21
CA ASN A 28 -30.71 -28.69 -24.78
C ASN A 28 -29.35 -28.44 -24.07
N LYS A 29 -28.41 -29.37 -24.23
CA LYS A 29 -27.09 -29.33 -23.56
C LYS A 29 -26.29 -28.04 -23.86
N GLU A 30 -26.37 -27.52 -25.08
CA GLU A 30 -25.68 -26.29 -25.51
C GLU A 30 -26.32 -25.04 -24.90
N GLN A 31 -27.65 -24.96 -24.88
CA GLN A 31 -28.37 -23.83 -24.29
C GLN A 31 -28.15 -23.75 -22.77
N ARG A 32 -28.01 -24.91 -22.09
CA ARG A 32 -27.65 -24.96 -20.68
C ARG A 32 -26.22 -24.45 -20.44
N ALA A 33 -25.26 -24.87 -21.26
CA ALA A 33 -23.87 -24.40 -21.15
C ALA A 33 -23.75 -22.88 -21.41
N ILE A 34 -24.49 -22.34 -22.39
CA ILE A 34 -24.51 -20.89 -22.66
C ILE A 34 -25.11 -20.12 -21.48
N LEU A 35 -26.19 -20.62 -20.87
CA LEU A 35 -26.80 -19.98 -19.70
C LEU A 35 -25.88 -20.03 -18.47
N GLU A 36 -25.21 -21.16 -18.22
CA GLU A 36 -24.22 -21.29 -17.15
C GLU A 36 -23.06 -20.30 -17.35
N LEU A 37 -22.55 -20.15 -18.58
CA LEU A 37 -21.53 -19.13 -18.90
C LEU A 37 -22.02 -17.70 -18.67
N GLN A 38 -23.28 -17.40 -19.01
CA GLN A 38 -23.86 -16.07 -18.76
C GLN A 38 -23.99 -15.77 -17.26
N ILE A 39 -24.39 -16.75 -16.45
CA ILE A 39 -24.48 -16.60 -15.00
C ILE A 39 -23.08 -16.38 -14.40
N MET A 40 -22.09 -17.17 -14.79
CA MET A 40 -20.70 -16.99 -14.33
C MET A 40 -20.14 -15.62 -14.71
N LEU A 41 -20.40 -15.16 -15.94
CA LEU A 41 -19.97 -13.84 -16.40
C LEU A 41 -20.60 -12.70 -15.59
N GLU A 42 -21.89 -12.80 -15.25
CA GLU A 42 -22.58 -11.78 -14.47
C GLU A 42 -22.07 -11.73 -13.02
N GLU A 43 -21.79 -12.89 -12.42
CA GLU A 43 -21.19 -13.00 -11.08
C GLU A 43 -19.76 -12.43 -11.02
N GLU A 44 -18.93 -12.71 -12.03
CA GLU A 44 -17.62 -12.08 -12.18
C GLU A 44 -17.74 -10.56 -12.38
N ARG A 45 -18.68 -10.11 -13.21
CA ARG A 45 -18.91 -8.67 -13.44
C ARG A 45 -19.32 -7.95 -12.16
N GLU A 46 -20.20 -8.55 -11.36
CA GLU A 46 -20.60 -8.01 -10.06
C GLU A 46 -19.40 -7.89 -9.12
N THR A 47 -18.58 -8.94 -9.03
CA THR A 47 -17.36 -8.97 -8.20
C THR A 47 -16.36 -7.89 -8.62
N ILE A 48 -16.12 -7.74 -9.93
CA ILE A 48 -15.26 -6.70 -10.49
C ILE A 48 -15.80 -5.31 -10.15
N MET A 49 -17.11 -5.09 -10.30
CA MET A 49 -17.72 -3.79 -10.00
C MET A 49 -17.59 -3.45 -8.51
N LYS A 50 -17.84 -4.40 -7.60
CA LYS A 50 -17.63 -4.20 -6.16
C LYS A 50 -16.17 -3.89 -5.84
N LEU A 51 -15.24 -4.59 -6.47
CA LEU A 51 -13.80 -4.32 -6.33
C LEU A 51 -13.48 -2.88 -6.78
N LEU A 52 -13.92 -2.46 -7.96
CA LEU A 52 -13.71 -1.11 -8.47
C LEU A 52 -14.27 -0.03 -7.52
N ILE A 53 -15.46 -0.25 -6.98
CA ILE A 53 -16.08 0.65 -5.99
C ILE A 53 -15.23 0.71 -4.72
N ALA A 54 -14.78 -0.45 -4.20
CA ALA A 54 -13.92 -0.49 -3.02
C ALA A 54 -12.58 0.24 -3.24
N TYR A 55 -11.95 0.06 -4.41
CA TYR A 55 -10.76 0.79 -4.83
C TYR A 55 -11.02 2.30 -4.89
N ALA A 56 -12.12 2.71 -5.50
CA ALA A 56 -12.50 4.11 -5.62
C ALA A 56 -12.71 4.75 -4.25
N ILE A 57 -13.41 4.09 -3.32
CA ILE A 57 -13.73 4.64 -2.00
C ILE A 57 -12.48 4.71 -1.10
N THR A 58 -11.52 3.80 -1.26
CA THR A 58 -10.37 3.71 -0.34
C THR A 58 -9.12 4.40 -0.89
N PHE A 59 -8.71 4.12 -2.12
CA PHE A 59 -7.45 4.59 -2.67
C PHE A 59 -7.56 5.98 -3.28
N VAL A 60 -8.70 6.37 -3.86
CA VAL A 60 -8.85 7.72 -4.44
C VAL A 60 -8.75 8.80 -3.36
N PRO A 61 -9.40 8.71 -2.19
CA PRO A 61 -9.21 9.71 -1.13
C PRO A 61 -7.77 9.79 -0.63
N LEU A 62 -7.08 8.65 -0.49
CA LEU A 62 -5.68 8.63 -0.07
C LEU A 62 -4.76 9.24 -1.13
N ALA A 63 -5.00 8.94 -2.41
CA ALA A 63 -4.27 9.53 -3.53
C ALA A 63 -4.48 11.05 -3.63
N ILE A 64 -5.73 11.52 -3.48
CA ILE A 64 -6.05 12.94 -3.42
C ILE A 64 -5.36 13.60 -2.22
N CYS A 65 -5.44 12.98 -1.03
CA CYS A 65 -4.78 13.49 0.16
C CYS A 65 -3.27 13.65 -0.06
N LEU A 66 -2.63 12.64 -0.65
CA LEU A 66 -1.21 12.65 -0.95
C LEU A 66 -0.81 13.77 -1.92
N LEU A 67 -1.61 14.00 -2.97
CA LEU A 67 -1.39 15.08 -3.94
C LEU A 67 -1.58 16.46 -3.29
N CYS A 68 -2.68 16.64 -2.55
CA CYS A 68 -3.00 17.89 -1.86
C CYS A 68 -1.96 18.25 -0.78
N CYS A 69 -1.45 17.26 -0.06
CA CYS A 69 -0.44 17.45 0.98
C CYS A 69 0.98 17.64 0.42
N MET A 70 1.24 17.33 -0.85
CA MET A 70 2.58 17.29 -1.42
C MET A 70 3.33 18.63 -1.27
N TRP A 71 2.71 19.75 -1.66
CA TRP A 71 3.36 21.06 -1.58
C TRP A 71 3.70 21.48 -0.15
N SER A 72 2.71 21.34 0.74
CA SER A 72 2.86 21.63 2.18
C SER A 72 3.93 20.75 2.81
N TYR A 73 3.99 19.46 2.44
CA TYR A 73 5.02 18.53 2.88
C TYR A 73 6.41 18.96 2.46
N LEU A 74 6.63 19.27 1.17
CA LEU A 74 7.95 19.67 0.67
C LEU A 74 8.45 20.94 1.36
N THR A 75 7.55 21.88 1.63
CA THR A 75 7.86 23.11 2.37
C THR A 75 8.18 22.82 3.84
N ALA A 76 7.35 22.02 4.52
CA ALA A 76 7.55 21.65 5.92
C ALA A 76 8.87 20.90 6.13
N PHE A 77 9.15 19.91 5.28
CA PHE A 77 10.38 19.14 5.33
C PHE A 77 11.63 20.02 5.15
N THR A 78 11.59 20.95 4.20
CA THR A 78 12.71 21.87 3.96
C THR A 78 12.98 22.76 5.18
N ARG A 79 11.91 23.19 5.87
CA ARG A 79 12.02 23.96 7.12
C ARG A 79 12.60 23.13 8.26
N ASN A 80 12.14 21.89 8.42
CA ASN A 80 12.52 21.00 9.52
C ASN A 80 13.83 20.25 9.24
N LEU A 81 14.44 20.43 8.05
CA LEU A 81 15.62 19.68 7.61
C LEU A 81 16.75 19.72 8.65
N ARG A 82 16.99 20.89 9.27
CA ARG A 82 18.04 21.09 10.28
C ARG A 82 17.86 20.14 11.49
N ASP A 83 16.62 19.88 11.88
CA ASP A 83 16.27 19.01 13.01
C ASP A 83 16.44 17.52 12.68
N HIS A 84 16.55 17.20 11.38
CA HIS A 84 16.84 15.85 10.92
C HIS A 84 18.34 15.59 10.73
N VAL A 85 19.14 16.59 10.34
CA VAL A 85 20.56 16.38 10.00
C VAL A 85 21.32 15.75 11.17
N GLY A 86 21.08 16.18 12.41
CA GLY A 86 21.78 15.61 13.58
C GLY A 86 21.38 14.17 13.92
N SER A 87 20.28 13.65 13.37
CA SER A 87 19.71 12.37 13.81
C SER A 87 20.37 11.15 13.14
N PRO A 88 20.54 10.04 13.86
CA PRO A 88 20.86 8.73 13.29
C PRO A 88 19.86 8.28 12.22
N LEU A 89 18.61 8.73 12.32
CA LEU A 89 17.50 8.35 11.45
C LEU A 89 17.48 9.13 10.12
N PHE A 90 18.38 10.10 9.96
CA PHE A 90 18.47 10.92 8.75
C PHE A 90 18.46 10.12 7.43
N PRO A 91 19.19 8.99 7.28
CA PRO A 91 19.20 8.22 6.04
C PRO A 91 17.82 7.67 5.65
N LEU A 92 17.02 7.24 6.62
CA LEU A 92 15.66 6.76 6.39
C LEU A 92 14.76 7.92 5.95
N ILE A 93 14.79 9.02 6.71
CA ILE A 93 13.95 10.19 6.49
C ILE A 93 14.25 10.86 5.14
N ILE A 94 15.53 11.03 4.78
CA ILE A 94 15.91 11.62 3.50
C ILE A 94 15.56 10.70 2.32
N SER A 95 15.68 9.38 2.50
CA SER A 95 15.24 8.41 1.49
C SER A 95 13.74 8.55 1.23
N SER A 96 12.93 8.62 2.29
CA SER A 96 11.48 8.83 2.19
C SER A 96 11.12 10.14 1.49
N TYR A 97 11.79 11.24 1.85
CA TYR A 97 11.59 12.54 1.19
C TYR A 97 11.88 12.47 -0.31
N ARG A 98 12.99 11.85 -0.72
CA ARG A 98 13.32 11.69 -2.14
C ARG A 98 12.30 10.80 -2.86
N THR A 99 11.86 9.71 -2.24
CA THR A 99 10.85 8.84 -2.84
C THR A 99 9.52 9.59 -3.05
N ILE A 100 9.03 10.28 -2.02
CA ILE A 100 7.78 11.07 -2.10
C ILE A 100 7.91 12.19 -3.14
N ARG A 101 9.01 12.94 -3.12
CA ARG A 101 9.23 14.06 -4.05
C ARG A 101 9.33 13.63 -5.51
N TYR A 102 10.05 12.54 -5.82
CA TYR A 102 10.36 12.21 -7.21
C TYR A 102 9.52 11.04 -7.75
N HIS A 103 9.39 9.95 -6.99
CA HIS A 103 8.76 8.73 -7.49
C HIS A 103 7.23 8.80 -7.44
N TYR A 104 6.65 9.38 -6.38
CA TYR A 104 5.19 9.57 -6.32
C TYR A 104 4.71 10.59 -7.34
N ILE A 105 5.40 11.72 -7.52
CA ILE A 105 5.06 12.68 -8.58
C ILE A 105 5.13 12.00 -9.96
N GLY A 106 6.20 11.24 -10.21
CA GLY A 106 6.33 10.44 -11.43
C GLY A 106 5.18 9.46 -11.60
N LEU A 107 4.82 8.71 -10.55
CA LEU A 107 3.72 7.73 -10.58
C LEU A 107 2.41 8.37 -11.07
N PHE A 108 2.01 9.51 -10.51
CA PHE A 108 0.79 10.20 -10.95
C PHE A 108 0.91 10.76 -12.36
N ALA A 109 2.03 11.40 -12.69
CA ALA A 109 2.23 11.97 -14.02
C ALA A 109 2.17 10.88 -15.11
N PHE A 110 2.96 9.81 -14.98
CA PHE A 110 2.99 8.73 -15.95
C PHE A 110 1.69 7.91 -15.96
N GLY A 111 1.06 7.71 -14.80
CA GLY A 111 -0.22 7.00 -14.68
C GLY A 111 -1.36 7.75 -15.38
N ILE A 112 -1.57 9.03 -15.05
CA ILE A 112 -2.66 9.84 -15.62
C ILE A 112 -2.45 10.02 -17.14
N THR A 113 -1.23 10.39 -17.56
CA THR A 113 -0.95 10.58 -18.99
C THR A 113 -1.02 9.26 -19.75
N GLY A 114 -0.48 8.17 -19.21
CA GLY A 114 -0.52 6.84 -19.83
C GLY A 114 -1.94 6.31 -20.01
N ILE A 115 -2.78 6.43 -18.98
CA ILE A 115 -4.21 6.06 -19.06
C ILE A 115 -4.93 6.96 -20.06
N GLY A 116 -4.79 8.28 -19.95
CA GLY A 116 -5.45 9.24 -20.83
C GLY A 116 -5.14 9.01 -22.31
N MET A 117 -3.89 8.67 -22.64
CA MET A 117 -3.47 8.36 -24.01
C MET A 117 -3.85 6.96 -24.49
N SER A 118 -4.30 6.09 -23.60
CA SER A 118 -4.75 4.73 -23.93
C SER A 118 -6.26 4.65 -24.14
N ILE A 119 -7.01 5.72 -23.84
CA ILE A 119 -8.45 5.81 -24.09
C ILE A 119 -8.68 6.06 -25.59
N GLY A 120 -9.43 5.17 -26.24
CA GLY A 120 -9.92 5.33 -27.62
C GLY A 120 -9.10 4.58 -28.69
N LYS A 121 -7.77 4.59 -28.63
CA LYS A 121 -6.92 3.76 -29.51
C LYS A 121 -5.57 3.48 -28.84
N GLN A 122 -5.09 2.24 -28.92
CA GLN A 122 -3.86 1.81 -28.28
C GLN A 122 -2.65 2.48 -28.98
N ASN A 123 -2.18 3.59 -28.41
CA ASN A 123 -1.03 4.33 -28.91
C ASN A 123 0.26 3.74 -28.30
N PHE A 124 1.28 3.52 -29.13
CA PHE A 124 2.59 3.02 -28.71
C PHE A 124 3.15 3.83 -27.53
N PHE A 125 3.00 5.17 -27.58
CA PHE A 125 3.48 6.04 -26.51
C PHE A 125 2.68 5.86 -25.21
N GLY A 126 1.36 5.65 -25.28
CA GLY A 126 0.53 5.33 -24.10
C GLY A 126 0.97 4.04 -23.43
N VAL A 127 1.24 2.99 -24.21
CA VAL A 127 1.77 1.71 -23.70
C VAL A 127 3.13 1.89 -23.03
N TYR A 128 4.03 2.70 -23.63
CA TYR A 128 5.33 3.01 -23.03
C TYR A 128 5.17 3.70 -21.66
N LEU A 129 4.31 4.73 -21.56
CA LEU A 129 4.06 5.43 -20.30
C LEU A 129 3.46 4.50 -19.23
N LEU A 130 2.54 3.61 -19.61
CA LEU A 130 1.97 2.61 -18.69
C LEU A 130 3.03 1.61 -18.18
N ARG A 131 4.02 1.25 -19.00
CA ARG A 131 5.16 0.43 -18.55
C ARG A 131 6.04 1.18 -17.55
N VAL A 132 6.33 2.45 -17.80
CA VAL A 132 7.07 3.29 -16.84
C VAL A 132 6.30 3.43 -15.53
N PHE A 133 4.98 3.64 -15.60
CA PHE A 133 4.09 3.64 -14.44
C PHE A 133 4.17 2.34 -13.66
N ALA A 134 4.13 1.18 -14.31
CA ALA A 134 4.24 -0.12 -13.66
C ALA A 134 5.60 -0.31 -12.95
N ILE A 135 6.70 0.12 -13.58
CA ILE A 135 8.03 0.08 -12.95
C ILE A 135 8.08 0.99 -11.71
N LEU A 136 7.53 2.19 -11.79
CA LEU A 136 7.46 3.10 -10.65
C LEU A 136 6.58 2.54 -9.53
N ALA A 137 5.44 1.94 -9.85
CA ALA A 137 4.58 1.26 -8.88
C ALA A 137 5.34 0.14 -8.17
N TYR A 138 6.11 -0.66 -8.91
CA TYR A 138 6.97 -1.70 -8.32
C TYR A 138 8.03 -1.11 -7.37
N VAL A 139 8.76 -0.08 -7.80
CA VAL A 139 9.76 0.61 -6.95
C VAL A 139 9.12 1.15 -5.67
N LEU A 140 7.90 1.68 -5.75
CA LEU A 140 7.17 2.17 -4.58
C LEU A 140 6.70 1.04 -3.65
N THR A 141 6.28 -0.10 -4.18
CA THR A 141 5.97 -1.30 -3.39
C THR A 141 7.19 -1.78 -2.60
N VAL A 142 8.36 -1.85 -3.25
CA VAL A 142 9.63 -2.20 -2.60
C VAL A 142 9.97 -1.20 -1.50
N TYR A 143 9.84 0.10 -1.79
CA TYR A 143 10.08 1.16 -0.81
C TYR A 143 9.16 1.05 0.39
N VAL A 144 7.85 0.87 0.20
CA VAL A 144 6.89 0.84 1.32
C VAL A 144 7.15 -0.38 2.21
N ALA A 145 7.37 -1.55 1.61
CA ALA A 145 7.69 -2.76 2.35
C ALA A 145 8.97 -2.59 3.19
N MET A 146 10.04 -2.08 2.57
CA MET A 146 11.28 -1.78 3.28
C MET A 146 11.05 -0.78 4.41
N TYR A 147 10.34 0.31 4.14
CA TYR A 147 10.11 1.36 5.11
C TYR A 147 9.38 0.84 6.35
N GLN A 148 8.34 0.03 6.16
CA GLN A 148 7.59 -0.60 7.25
C GLN A 148 8.46 -1.53 8.09
N ILE A 149 9.29 -2.36 7.47
CA ILE A 149 10.21 -3.26 8.18
C ILE A 149 11.22 -2.45 8.99
N VAL A 150 11.82 -1.42 8.39
CA VAL A 150 12.84 -0.58 9.04
C VAL A 150 12.27 0.19 10.23
N ILE A 151 11.11 0.86 10.10
CA ILE A 151 10.50 1.55 11.25
C ILE A 151 10.09 0.58 12.36
N SER A 152 9.74 -0.66 12.00
CA SER A 152 9.40 -1.71 12.96
C SER A 152 10.63 -2.15 13.76
N ILE A 153 11.75 -2.42 13.09
CA ILE A 153 13.02 -2.79 13.75
C ILE A 153 13.51 -1.67 14.65
N ILE A 154 13.50 -0.42 14.17
CA ILE A 154 13.90 0.74 14.97
C ILE A 154 13.01 0.91 16.19
N SER A 155 11.70 0.67 16.04
CA SER A 155 10.74 0.74 17.13
C SER A 155 10.93 -0.35 18.17
N ILE A 156 11.21 -1.59 17.75
CA ILE A 156 11.54 -2.69 18.65
C ILE A 156 12.84 -2.40 19.39
N HIS A 157 13.88 -1.93 18.69
CA HIS A 157 15.14 -1.51 19.30
C HIS A 157 14.92 -0.42 20.36
N ARG A 158 14.10 0.59 20.06
CA ARG A 158 13.73 1.64 21.02
C ARG A 158 13.03 1.07 22.26
N PHE A 159 12.12 0.12 22.09
CA PHE A 159 11.45 -0.55 23.21
C PHE A 159 12.43 -1.31 24.09
N VAL A 160 13.29 -2.15 23.50
CA VAL A 160 14.32 -2.90 24.23
C VAL A 160 15.22 -1.96 25.03
N ASN A 161 15.72 -0.89 24.39
CA ASN A 161 16.54 0.11 25.07
C ASN A 161 15.82 0.84 26.21
N SER A 162 14.53 1.14 26.06
CA SER A 162 13.75 1.80 27.12
C SER A 162 13.62 0.95 28.39
N ARG A 163 13.78 -0.38 28.27
CA ARG A 163 13.72 -1.34 29.37
C ARG A 163 15.09 -1.66 29.98
N GLN A 164 16.17 -1.23 29.33
CA GLN A 164 17.54 -1.41 29.84
C GLN A 164 17.93 -0.27 30.80
N SER A 165 18.82 -0.60 31.74
CA SER A 165 19.47 0.40 32.59
C SER A 165 20.25 1.40 31.72
N PRO A 166 20.36 2.68 32.11
CA PRO A 166 20.98 3.72 31.29
C PRO A 166 22.38 3.37 30.76
N GLU A 167 23.16 2.63 31.54
CA GLU A 167 24.53 2.20 31.22
C GLU A 167 24.61 1.14 30.12
N LEU A 168 23.54 0.35 29.93
CA LEU A 168 23.46 -0.72 28.93
C LEU A 168 22.74 -0.29 27.65
N ARG A 169 22.21 0.95 27.58
CA ARG A 169 21.45 1.44 26.43
C ARG A 169 22.38 1.63 25.23
N GLY A 170 22.10 0.90 24.15
CA GLY A 170 22.79 1.11 22.87
C GLY A 170 22.25 2.31 22.11
N GLU A 171 23.11 3.16 21.55
CA GLU A 171 22.66 4.24 20.66
C GLU A 171 22.67 3.81 19.20
N LEU A 172 21.58 4.13 18.48
CA LEU A 172 21.56 3.99 17.03
C LEU A 172 22.53 4.99 16.43
N THR A 173 23.45 4.53 15.59
CA THR A 173 24.30 5.43 14.80
C THR A 173 23.72 5.61 13.41
N ARG A 174 24.08 6.73 12.75
CA ARG A 174 23.70 6.98 11.35
C ARG A 174 24.15 5.84 10.42
N LYS A 175 25.34 5.28 10.66
CA LYS A 175 25.88 4.14 9.88
C LYS A 175 24.98 2.92 10.03
N ASN A 176 24.56 2.59 11.25
CA ASN A 176 23.69 1.44 11.52
C ASN A 176 22.37 1.56 10.76
N VAL A 177 21.73 2.74 10.80
CA VAL A 177 20.47 2.98 10.08
C VAL A 177 20.67 2.94 8.57
N PHE A 178 21.76 3.51 8.05
CA PHE A 178 22.07 3.45 6.63
C PHE A 178 22.26 2.01 6.13
N PHE A 179 23.04 1.19 6.85
CA PHE A 179 23.20 -0.22 6.53
C PHE A 179 21.90 -0.99 6.65
N LEU A 180 21.09 -0.71 7.68
CA LEU A 180 19.77 -1.32 7.85
C LEU A 180 18.85 -1.04 6.66
N VAL A 181 18.78 0.21 6.20
CA VAL A 181 17.98 0.58 5.02
C VAL A 181 18.45 -0.17 3.78
N ILE A 182 19.76 -0.17 3.48
CA ILE A 182 20.30 -0.86 2.30
C ILE A 182 20.03 -2.37 2.38
N PHE A 183 20.35 -2.97 3.53
CA PHE A 183 20.14 -4.40 3.73
C PHE A 183 18.67 -4.78 3.54
N MET A 184 17.74 -3.99 4.08
CA MET A 184 16.31 -4.26 3.92
C MET A 184 15.82 -4.05 2.48
N ILE A 185 16.35 -3.08 1.73
CA ILE A 185 16.09 -2.99 0.29
C ILE A 185 16.52 -4.28 -0.42
N LEU A 186 17.73 -4.78 -0.13
CA LEU A 186 18.25 -6.00 -0.74
C LEU A 186 17.40 -7.23 -0.38
N VAL A 187 16.97 -7.36 0.88
CA VAL A 187 16.08 -8.44 1.32
C VAL A 187 14.75 -8.40 0.55
N VAL A 188 14.14 -7.22 0.41
CA VAL A 188 12.88 -7.06 -0.30
C VAL A 188 13.04 -7.36 -1.81
N ILE A 189 14.15 -6.97 -2.43
CA ILE A 189 14.43 -7.31 -3.83
C ILE A 189 14.70 -8.81 -3.99
N PHE A 190 15.48 -9.41 -3.09
CA PHE A 190 15.82 -10.83 -3.14
C PHE A 190 14.57 -11.72 -3.07
N LYS A 191 13.59 -11.34 -2.23
CA LYS A 191 12.28 -12.03 -2.17
C LYS A 191 11.57 -12.02 -3.54
N ASP A 192 11.65 -10.91 -4.27
CA ASP A 192 10.97 -10.75 -5.56
C ASP A 192 11.69 -11.51 -6.66
N VAL A 193 13.03 -11.52 -6.65
CA VAL A 193 13.84 -12.35 -7.57
C VAL A 193 13.52 -13.83 -7.39
N GLY A 194 13.40 -14.30 -6.15
CA GLY A 194 13.00 -15.68 -5.87
C GLY A 194 11.65 -16.05 -6.49
N ILE A 195 10.69 -15.13 -6.47
CA ILE A 195 9.37 -15.33 -7.09
C ILE A 195 9.48 -15.33 -8.61
N VAL A 196 10.23 -14.41 -9.20
CA VAL A 196 10.43 -14.38 -10.66
C VAL A 196 11.09 -15.66 -11.14
N ALA A 197 12.09 -16.18 -10.41
CA ALA A 197 12.72 -17.45 -10.73
C ALA A 197 11.71 -18.61 -10.68
N TRP A 198 10.85 -18.67 -9.65
CA TRP A 198 9.77 -19.65 -9.56
C TRP A 198 8.79 -19.54 -10.73
N MET A 199 8.36 -18.33 -11.09
CA MET A 199 7.48 -18.10 -12.23
C MET A 199 8.10 -18.57 -13.55
N VAL A 200 9.41 -18.38 -13.74
CA VAL A 200 10.13 -18.86 -14.92
C VAL A 200 10.19 -20.39 -14.95
N VAL A 201 10.46 -21.05 -13.82
CA VAL A 201 10.45 -22.52 -13.74
C VAL A 201 9.07 -23.06 -14.13
N LEU A 202 8.01 -22.50 -13.55
CA LEU A 202 6.63 -22.88 -13.88
C LEU A 202 6.30 -22.67 -15.37
N LEU A 203 6.78 -21.59 -15.98
CA LEU A 203 6.57 -21.33 -17.42
C LEU A 203 7.32 -22.34 -18.31
N VAL A 204 8.49 -22.81 -17.89
CA VAL A 204 9.31 -23.77 -18.64
C VAL A 204 8.73 -25.18 -18.57
N ASP A 205 8.11 -25.54 -17.45
CA ASP A 205 7.50 -26.87 -17.26
C ASP A 205 6.19 -27.07 -18.07
N ASN A 206 5.70 -26.03 -18.78
CA ASN A 206 4.46 -26.03 -19.58
C ASN A 206 3.17 -26.43 -18.82
N ASP A 207 3.26 -26.66 -17.51
CA ASP A 207 2.15 -27.04 -16.64
C ASP A 207 1.69 -25.80 -15.84
N PHE A 208 1.26 -24.77 -16.57
CA PHE A 208 0.79 -23.52 -15.98
C PHE A 208 -0.68 -23.65 -15.55
N GLY A 209 -0.91 -24.50 -14.55
CA GLY A 209 -2.21 -24.66 -13.93
C GLY A 209 -2.57 -23.47 -13.02
N MET A 210 -3.86 -23.38 -12.69
CA MET A 210 -4.36 -22.38 -11.74
C MET A 210 -3.86 -22.66 -10.30
N GLU A 211 -3.47 -23.90 -9.98
CA GLU A 211 -2.95 -24.31 -8.67
C GLU A 211 -1.55 -23.72 -8.40
N GLU A 212 -0.72 -23.61 -9.43
CA GLU A 212 0.62 -23.04 -9.37
C GLU A 212 0.56 -21.52 -9.13
N ILE A 213 -0.35 -20.82 -9.83
CA ILE A 213 -0.62 -19.40 -9.60
C ILE A 213 -1.10 -19.16 -8.16
N TYR A 214 -1.98 -20.04 -7.66
CA TYR A 214 -2.45 -19.97 -6.28
C TYR A 214 -1.30 -20.17 -5.28
N THR A 215 -0.41 -21.11 -5.55
CA THR A 215 0.79 -21.37 -4.74
C THR A 215 1.70 -20.15 -4.66
N VAL A 216 2.01 -19.53 -5.81
CA VAL A 216 2.84 -18.32 -5.88
C VAL A 216 2.18 -17.15 -5.15
N THR A 217 0.87 -16.97 -5.35
CA THR A 217 0.10 -15.91 -4.70
C THR A 217 0.08 -16.11 -3.17
N THR A 218 -0.12 -17.34 -2.72
CA THR A 218 -0.11 -17.70 -1.29
C THR A 218 1.26 -17.45 -0.66
N TYR A 219 2.34 -17.82 -1.34
CA TYR A 219 3.71 -17.54 -0.88
C TYR A 219 3.93 -16.03 -0.70
N TYR A 220 3.55 -15.23 -1.70
CA TYR A 220 3.67 -13.77 -1.62
C TYR A 220 2.87 -13.19 -0.44
N SER A 221 1.64 -13.65 -0.26
CA SER A 221 0.80 -13.25 0.86
C SER A 221 1.44 -13.61 2.20
N MET A 222 1.98 -14.82 2.36
CA MET A 222 2.61 -15.26 3.61
C MET A 222 3.83 -14.42 3.98
N VAL A 223 4.72 -14.17 3.01
CA VAL A 223 5.91 -13.31 3.23
C VAL A 223 5.49 -11.90 3.64
N TYR A 224 4.47 -11.35 2.98
CA TYR A 224 3.94 -10.04 3.37
C TYR A 224 3.33 -10.07 4.78
N ILE A 225 2.56 -11.10 5.15
CA ILE A 225 1.99 -11.24 6.50
C ILE A 225 3.09 -11.26 7.55
N THR A 226 4.21 -11.96 7.31
CA THR A 226 5.36 -11.96 8.22
C THR A 226 5.90 -10.55 8.47
N HIS A 227 6.02 -9.71 7.42
CA HIS A 227 6.42 -8.32 7.58
C HIS A 227 5.40 -7.49 8.37
N GLN A 228 4.10 -7.72 8.16
CA GLN A 228 3.05 -7.01 8.90
C GLN A 228 2.99 -7.40 10.38
N ILE A 229 3.25 -8.67 10.72
CA ILE A 229 3.36 -9.11 12.12
C ILE A 229 4.47 -8.32 12.84
N LEU A 230 5.61 -8.12 12.19
CA LEU A 230 6.70 -7.31 12.75
C LEU A 230 6.25 -5.87 13.03
N LEU A 231 5.49 -5.27 12.11
CA LEU A 231 4.89 -3.94 12.28
C LEU A 231 3.90 -3.89 13.44
N PHE A 232 3.07 -4.93 13.61
CA PHE A 232 2.11 -5.00 14.71
C PHE A 232 2.80 -5.09 16.07
N ILE A 233 3.82 -5.95 16.18
CA ILE A 233 4.65 -6.06 17.39
C ILE A 233 5.28 -4.70 17.71
N ALA A 234 5.91 -4.07 16.72
CA ALA A 234 6.53 -2.77 16.87
C ALA A 234 5.52 -1.69 17.32
N THR A 235 4.31 -1.73 16.78
CA THR A 235 3.23 -0.80 17.11
C THR A 235 2.79 -0.94 18.56
N ILE A 236 2.52 -2.18 19.01
CA ILE A 236 2.17 -2.47 20.40
C ILE A 236 3.28 -2.00 21.33
N PHE A 237 4.54 -2.32 21.01
CA PHE A 237 5.69 -1.87 21.80
C PHE A 237 5.78 -0.35 21.90
N GLN A 238 5.50 0.39 20.82
CA GLN A 238 5.49 1.87 20.86
C GLN A 238 4.38 2.45 21.75
N PHE A 239 3.28 1.74 21.97
CA PHE A 239 2.26 2.13 22.97
C PHE A 239 2.70 1.80 24.40
N CYS A 240 3.60 0.83 24.58
CA CYS A 240 4.14 0.44 25.88
C CYS A 240 5.35 1.27 26.35
N ILE A 241 5.89 2.19 25.54
CA ILE A 241 7.01 3.08 25.92
C ILE A 241 6.44 4.39 26.48
N SER A 242 6.81 4.71 27.72
CA SER A 242 6.48 5.99 28.38
C SER A 242 7.47 7.11 28.05
N GLU A 243 8.70 6.78 27.65
CA GLU A 243 9.73 7.76 27.29
C GLU A 243 9.32 8.57 26.04
N ALA A 244 9.50 9.89 26.11
CA ALA A 244 9.28 10.78 24.98
C ALA A 244 10.37 10.60 23.91
N PRO A 245 10.07 10.86 22.61
CA PRO A 245 11.09 10.86 21.57
C PRO A 245 12.16 11.93 21.83
N LYS A 246 13.45 11.58 21.64
CA LYS A 246 14.58 12.47 21.96
C LYS A 246 14.91 13.47 20.85
N SER A 247 14.43 13.22 19.63
CA SER A 247 14.67 14.06 18.46
C SER A 247 13.42 14.15 17.58
N HIS A 248 13.39 15.17 16.73
CA HIS A 248 12.32 15.33 15.74
C HIS A 248 12.19 14.12 14.81
N SER A 249 13.31 13.57 14.34
CA SER A 249 13.30 12.36 13.50
C SER A 249 12.74 11.14 14.23
N GLU A 250 13.07 11.00 15.52
CA GLU A 250 12.55 9.90 16.35
C GLU A 250 11.05 10.08 16.58
N TYR A 251 10.59 11.31 16.81
CA TYR A 251 9.17 11.63 16.90
C TYR A 251 8.43 11.24 15.62
N CYS A 252 8.98 11.58 14.44
CA CYS A 252 8.40 11.17 13.17
C CYS A 252 8.32 9.64 13.06
N VAL A 253 9.41 8.90 13.31
CA VAL A 253 9.41 7.43 13.21
C VAL A 253 8.44 6.76 14.19
N VAL A 254 8.37 7.21 15.44
CA VAL A 254 7.41 6.72 16.44
C VAL A 254 5.98 6.96 15.96
N THR A 255 5.71 8.16 15.46
CA THR A 255 4.39 8.56 14.96
C THR A 255 3.99 7.76 13.72
N HIS A 256 4.92 7.57 12.79
CA HIS A 256 4.73 6.73 11.60
C HIS A 256 4.40 5.30 11.99
N THR A 257 5.17 4.70 12.91
CA THR A 257 4.92 3.32 13.38
C THR A 257 3.54 3.20 14.00
N LYS A 258 3.15 4.12 14.89
CA LYS A 258 1.84 4.09 15.54
C LYS A 258 0.69 4.21 14.54
N TYR A 259 0.71 5.21 13.65
CA TYR A 259 -0.41 5.43 12.74
C TYR A 259 -0.49 4.40 11.62
N ILE A 260 0.63 4.06 10.96
CA ILE A 260 0.65 3.04 9.90
C ILE A 260 0.25 1.69 10.50
N GLY A 261 0.85 1.33 11.63
CA GLY A 261 0.57 0.07 12.30
C GLY A 261 -0.86 -0.05 12.83
N LEU A 262 -1.42 0.99 13.44
CA LEU A 262 -2.80 0.97 13.94
C LEU A 262 -3.81 0.79 12.80
N VAL A 263 -3.67 1.56 11.72
CA VAL A 263 -4.55 1.43 10.53
C VAL A 263 -4.43 0.01 9.96
N LYS A 264 -3.21 -0.54 9.87
CA LYS A 264 -2.99 -1.89 9.39
C LYS A 264 -3.51 -2.98 10.31
N MET A 265 -3.44 -2.81 11.63
CA MET A 265 -4.03 -3.76 12.57
C MET A 265 -5.55 -3.82 12.40
N ILE A 266 -6.20 -2.66 12.25
CA ILE A 266 -7.66 -2.59 12.00
C ILE A 266 -8.01 -3.28 10.68
N LEU A 267 -7.31 -2.94 9.59
CA LEU A 267 -7.54 -3.57 8.28
C LEU A 267 -7.22 -5.07 8.29
N GLY A 268 -6.19 -5.49 9.02
CA GLY A 268 -5.82 -6.89 9.19
C GLY A 268 -6.89 -7.67 9.95
N ALA A 269 -7.46 -7.11 11.01
CA ALA A 269 -8.57 -7.71 11.74
C ALA A 269 -9.83 -7.84 10.88
N ILE A 270 -10.17 -6.80 10.09
CA ILE A 270 -11.28 -6.84 9.13
C ILE A 270 -11.03 -7.94 8.09
N CYS A 271 -9.83 -7.97 7.49
CA CYS A 271 -9.45 -8.97 6.50
C CYS A 271 -9.55 -10.40 7.07
N PHE A 272 -9.04 -10.61 8.29
CA PHE A 272 -9.12 -11.90 8.97
C PHE A 272 -10.58 -12.31 9.26
N ALA A 273 -11.42 -11.40 9.73
CA ALA A 273 -12.84 -11.67 9.95
C ALA A 273 -13.56 -12.02 8.64
N CYS A 274 -13.29 -11.30 7.55
CA CYS A 274 -13.78 -11.60 6.21
C CYS A 274 -13.40 -13.02 5.76
N TYR A 275 -12.16 -13.45 6.00
CA TYR A 275 -11.71 -14.83 5.71
C TYR A 275 -12.46 -15.88 6.55
N LEU A 276 -12.63 -15.66 7.86
CA LEU A 276 -13.35 -16.59 8.73
C LEU A 276 -14.83 -16.73 8.34
N LEU A 277 -15.45 -15.61 7.98
CA LEU A 277 -16.87 -15.55 7.60
C LEU A 277 -17.11 -15.89 6.12
N LYS A 278 -16.06 -16.14 5.33
CA LYS A 278 -16.11 -16.31 3.87
C LYS A 278 -16.86 -15.17 3.17
N TYR A 279 -16.66 -13.95 3.65
CA TYR A 279 -17.36 -12.75 3.19
C TYR A 279 -16.38 -11.77 2.53
N GLU A 280 -16.61 -11.47 1.24
CA GLU A 280 -15.86 -10.45 0.47
C GLU A 280 -14.32 -10.54 0.63
N THR A 281 -13.78 -11.77 0.65
CA THR A 281 -12.37 -12.06 0.96
C THR A 281 -11.41 -11.44 -0.04
N VAL A 282 -11.76 -11.43 -1.33
CA VAL A 282 -10.97 -10.84 -2.41
C VAL A 282 -10.85 -9.33 -2.21
N ILE A 283 -11.94 -8.64 -1.88
CA ILE A 283 -11.94 -7.20 -1.64
C ILE A 283 -11.11 -6.88 -0.39
N ALA A 284 -11.38 -7.57 0.72
CA ALA A 284 -10.72 -7.31 1.99
C ALA A 284 -9.21 -7.56 1.92
N SER A 285 -8.77 -8.66 1.29
CA SER A 285 -7.36 -8.95 1.06
C SER A 285 -6.72 -7.89 0.17
N THR A 286 -7.32 -7.57 -0.97
CA THR A 286 -6.79 -6.57 -1.91
C THR A 286 -6.61 -5.20 -1.26
N LEU A 287 -7.57 -4.75 -0.44
CA LEU A 287 -7.44 -3.53 0.34
C LEU A 287 -6.30 -3.62 1.35
N PHE A 288 -6.21 -4.72 2.09
CA PHE A 288 -5.19 -4.92 3.10
C PHE A 288 -3.77 -4.92 2.52
N PHE A 289 -3.54 -5.55 1.37
CA PHE A 289 -2.25 -5.56 0.68
C PHE A 289 -1.97 -4.22 -0.05
N GLY A 290 -2.97 -3.65 -0.74
CA GLY A 290 -2.77 -2.51 -1.63
C GLY A 290 -2.66 -1.15 -0.95
N VAL A 291 -3.28 -0.97 0.23
CA VAL A 291 -3.37 0.35 0.89
C VAL A 291 -2.02 0.98 1.22
N ASP A 292 -0.97 0.17 1.33
CA ASP A 292 0.38 0.58 1.72
C ASP A 292 0.99 1.64 0.83
N ILE A 293 0.78 1.48 -0.48
CA ILE A 293 1.31 2.39 -1.49
C ILE A 293 0.84 3.82 -1.23
N PHE A 294 -0.33 4.03 -0.62
CA PHE A 294 -0.83 5.37 -0.31
C PHE A 294 -0.79 5.71 1.18
N LEU A 295 -1.04 4.75 2.08
CA LEU A 295 -1.08 4.99 3.52
C LEU A 295 0.27 5.49 4.05
N VAL A 296 1.36 4.80 3.71
CA VAL A 296 2.70 5.12 4.20
C VAL A 296 3.13 6.55 3.85
N PRO A 297 3.13 6.98 2.57
CA PRO A 297 3.51 8.34 2.23
C PRO A 297 2.54 9.39 2.81
N VAL A 298 1.23 9.13 2.89
CA VAL A 298 0.26 10.06 3.49
C VAL A 298 0.58 10.29 4.97
N VAL A 299 0.86 9.23 5.73
CA VAL A 299 1.23 9.36 7.14
C VAL A 299 2.54 10.14 7.29
N ILE A 300 3.53 9.90 6.42
CA ILE A 300 4.80 10.65 6.43
C ILE A 300 4.53 12.15 6.18
N GLN A 301 3.75 12.48 5.15
CA GLN A 301 3.45 13.86 4.80
C GLN A 301 2.71 14.58 5.93
N ILE A 302 1.64 13.99 6.46
CA ILE A 302 0.83 14.60 7.52
C ILE A 302 1.65 14.78 8.79
N THR A 303 2.47 13.79 9.16
CA THR A 303 3.32 13.86 10.35
C THR A 303 4.29 15.03 10.24
N GLU A 304 4.97 15.16 9.10
CA GLU A 304 5.93 16.24 8.85
C GLU A 304 5.26 17.63 8.83
N ILE A 305 4.09 17.76 8.20
CA ILE A 305 3.31 19.01 8.15
C ILE A 305 2.88 19.44 9.55
N ARG A 306 2.45 18.48 10.39
CA ARG A 306 1.95 18.75 11.74
C ARG A 306 3.06 18.96 12.76
N ALA A 307 4.27 18.49 12.47
CA ALA A 307 5.36 18.56 13.42
C ALA A 307 5.78 20.03 13.62
N LYS A 308 5.70 20.49 14.88
CA LYS A 308 6.20 21.80 15.30
C LYS A 308 7.67 21.64 15.71
N PRO A 309 8.61 22.34 15.06
CA PRO A 309 10.05 22.20 15.37
C PRO A 309 10.39 22.58 16.82
N ASN A 310 9.59 23.46 17.46
CA ASN A 310 9.88 24.01 18.79
C ASN A 310 9.31 23.20 19.98
N VAL A 311 8.68 22.04 19.78
CA VAL A 311 8.00 21.31 20.88
C VAL A 311 8.90 20.23 21.52
N ILE A 312 10.02 19.86 20.87
CA ILE A 312 10.97 18.88 21.41
C ILE A 312 12.24 19.63 21.79
N ILE A 313 12.34 19.99 23.08
CA ILE A 313 13.54 20.59 23.65
C ILE A 313 14.64 19.51 23.66
N PRO A 314 15.79 19.70 22.99
CA PRO A 314 16.93 18.80 23.15
C PRO A 314 17.37 18.85 24.61
N THR A 315 17.47 17.70 25.27
CA THR A 315 17.80 17.63 26.70
C THR A 315 19.24 18.01 27.04
N GLU A 316 20.04 18.53 26.12
CA GLU A 316 21.41 18.96 26.39
C GLU A 316 21.78 20.26 25.67
N ILE A 317 21.46 21.38 26.30
CA ILE A 317 22.37 22.54 26.28
C ILE A 317 23.06 22.53 27.65
N ARG A 318 24.03 21.64 27.82
CA ARG A 318 25.00 21.77 28.92
C ARG A 318 25.84 23.00 28.57
N LYS A 319 25.45 24.15 29.11
CA LYS A 319 26.25 25.38 29.09
C LYS A 319 27.62 25.03 29.69
N VAL A 320 28.61 24.82 28.85
CA VAL A 320 30.00 24.88 29.29
C VAL A 320 30.23 26.34 29.68
N PRO A 321 30.58 26.67 30.93
CA PRO A 321 30.91 28.03 31.27
C PRO A 321 32.15 28.41 30.45
N MET A 322 32.03 29.45 29.62
CA MET A 322 33.21 30.14 29.11
C MET A 322 33.96 30.68 30.32
N LYS A 323 35.15 30.15 30.57
CA LYS A 323 36.12 30.80 31.46
C LYS A 323 36.47 32.12 30.79
N VAL A 324 36.07 33.23 31.43
CA VAL A 324 36.62 34.56 31.18
C VAL A 324 37.96 34.66 31.88
#